data_AF-A0AAW6JMQ9-F1
#
_entry.id   AF-A0AAW6JMQ9-F1
#
_cell.length_a   1.000
_cell.length_b   1.000
_cell.length_c   1.000
_cell.angle_alpha   90.00
_cell.angle_beta   90.00
_cell.angle_gamma   90.00
#
_symmetry.space_group_name_H-M   'P 1'
#
loop_
_entity.id
_entity.type
_entity.pdbx_description
1 polymer ?
#
loop_
_entity_poly.entity_id
_entity_poly.type
_entity_poly.pdbx_seq_one_letter_code
_entity_poly.pdbx_strand_id
1 'polypeptide(L)'
;MFNTTEIIINAFVSQVREGYQRTYGGLNTNYQDIIAWAGNMALENIANSDALYHNVEHSVLVTLVGQEILRGKHIREGGVSCEDWLHCIISLLCHDIGYVKGVCRQDQESEGLYATGQDGGMVSVPFGASDASLTPYHVDRAKQFIDERFGGHPLIDAEVIKSNIELTRFPVPAVDDHHDSHSFASLVRAADLIGQLSDPRYLKKITSLYYEFEETGVTKLLGYQNPGDLRKNYAKFYWNSVYPYITDGLRYLSLTQQGKQVIANLYSNVFVIEHEKSQSGLQYFAEQFNS
;
A
#
# COMPACT_ATOMS: atom_id res chain seq x y z
N MET A 1 -3.79 -29.11 -4.54
CA MET A 1 -3.98 -27.98 -5.48
C MET A 1 -2.80 -27.05 -5.29
N PHE A 2 -2.18 -26.52 -6.36
CA PHE A 2 -1.06 -25.57 -6.23
C PHE A 2 -1.64 -24.18 -5.97
N ASN A 3 -1.34 -23.58 -4.80
CA ASN A 3 -1.88 -22.29 -4.38
C ASN A 3 -0.74 -21.25 -4.32
N THR A 4 -0.68 -20.34 -5.30
CA THR A 4 0.34 -19.30 -5.35
C THR A 4 0.21 -18.28 -4.23
N THR A 5 -1.01 -17.99 -3.79
CA THR A 5 -1.28 -17.03 -2.72
C THR A 5 -0.71 -17.51 -1.40
N GLU A 6 -0.95 -18.78 -1.05
CA GLU A 6 -0.39 -19.43 0.14
C GLU A 6 1.15 -19.38 0.16
N ILE A 7 1.81 -19.60 -1.00
CA ILE A 7 3.27 -19.52 -1.11
C ILE A 7 3.77 -18.09 -0.83
N ILE A 8 3.09 -17.08 -1.37
CA ILE A 8 3.43 -15.67 -1.15
C ILE A 8 3.28 -15.30 0.32
N ILE A 9 2.13 -15.65 0.93
CA ILE A 9 1.85 -15.36 2.35
C ILE A 9 2.89 -16.01 3.25
N ASN A 10 3.17 -17.31 3.06
CA ASN A 10 4.16 -18.03 3.86
C ASN A 10 5.58 -17.43 3.74
N ALA A 11 6.01 -17.12 2.51
CA ALA A 11 7.31 -16.51 2.28
C ALA A 11 7.41 -15.11 2.90
N PHE A 12 6.36 -14.31 2.78
CA PHE A 12 6.27 -12.99 3.38
C PHE A 12 6.31 -13.05 4.92
N VAL A 13 5.51 -13.92 5.53
CA VAL A 13 5.46 -14.09 6.99
C VAL A 13 6.84 -14.48 7.55
N SER A 14 7.60 -15.34 6.85
CA SER A 14 8.99 -15.63 7.23
C SER A 14 9.86 -14.37 7.20
N GLN A 15 9.76 -13.56 6.13
CA GLN A 15 10.58 -12.36 5.96
C GLN A 15 10.30 -11.27 6.99
N VAL A 16 9.05 -11.07 7.40
CA VAL A 16 8.73 -10.06 8.43
C VAL A 16 9.20 -10.48 9.82
N ARG A 17 9.12 -11.78 10.14
CA ARG A 17 9.70 -12.33 11.38
C ARG A 17 11.21 -12.18 11.42
N GLU A 18 11.87 -12.55 10.33
CA GLU A 18 13.33 -12.39 10.20
C GLU A 18 13.74 -10.92 10.30
N GLY A 19 12.96 -9.99 9.74
CA GLY A 19 13.19 -8.56 9.87
C GLY A 19 13.18 -8.08 11.33
N TYR A 20 12.19 -8.52 12.11
CA TYR A 20 12.12 -8.25 13.54
C TYR A 20 13.32 -8.86 14.28
N GLN A 21 13.59 -10.15 14.08
CA GLN A 21 14.68 -10.87 14.76
C GLN A 21 16.06 -10.28 14.44
N ARG A 22 16.31 -9.87 13.19
CA ARG A 22 17.58 -9.22 12.80
C ARG A 22 17.77 -7.85 13.46
N THR A 23 16.67 -7.16 13.77
CA THR A 23 16.71 -5.81 14.37
C THR A 23 16.83 -5.87 15.88
N TYR A 24 16.06 -6.73 16.53
CA TYR A 24 15.92 -6.76 18.00
C TYR A 24 16.51 -8.00 18.67
N GLY A 25 16.98 -8.98 17.91
CA GLY A 25 17.48 -10.24 18.43
C GLY A 25 16.40 -10.99 19.23
N GLY A 26 16.66 -11.20 20.52
CA GLY A 26 15.76 -11.87 21.46
C GLY A 26 14.89 -10.93 22.30
N LEU A 27 14.81 -9.64 21.99
CA LEU A 27 14.00 -8.69 22.75
C LEU A 27 12.51 -8.79 22.36
N ASN A 28 11.62 -8.89 23.36
CA ASN A 28 10.17 -9.00 23.19
C ASN A 28 9.77 -10.00 22.09
N THR A 29 10.30 -11.23 22.16
CA THR A 29 10.17 -12.23 21.09
C THR A 29 8.73 -12.57 20.73
N ASN A 30 7.77 -12.38 21.63
CA ASN A 30 6.35 -12.55 21.38
C ASN A 30 5.83 -11.63 20.27
N TYR A 31 6.43 -10.45 20.05
CA TYR A 31 5.96 -9.51 19.02
C TYR A 31 6.21 -10.04 17.60
N GLN A 32 7.27 -10.81 17.36
CA GLN A 32 7.50 -11.41 16.04
C GLN A 32 6.39 -12.40 15.68
N ASP A 33 5.84 -13.11 16.68
CA ASP A 33 4.77 -14.08 16.49
C ASP A 33 3.43 -13.38 16.29
N ILE A 34 3.20 -12.26 16.99
CA ILE A 34 2.03 -11.39 16.76
C ILE A 34 2.08 -10.81 15.35
N ILE A 35 3.23 -10.31 14.90
CA ILE A 35 3.43 -9.81 13.53
C ILE A 35 3.14 -10.92 12.50
N ALA A 36 3.64 -12.13 12.75
CA ALA A 36 3.40 -13.27 11.87
C ALA A 36 1.91 -13.62 11.77
N TRP A 37 1.22 -13.65 12.91
CA TRP A 37 -0.21 -13.90 12.96
C TRP A 37 -0.99 -12.78 12.27
N ALA A 38 -0.65 -11.52 12.50
CA ALA A 38 -1.29 -10.37 11.86
C ALA A 38 -1.07 -10.39 10.34
N GLY A 39 0.13 -10.80 9.89
CA GLY A 39 0.45 -10.97 8.47
C GLY A 39 -0.40 -12.03 7.79
N ASN A 40 -0.57 -13.20 8.41
CA ASN A 40 -1.48 -14.23 7.90
C ASN A 40 -2.91 -13.70 7.87
N MET A 41 -3.39 -13.13 8.98
CA MET A 41 -4.75 -12.65 9.10
C MET A 41 -5.08 -11.58 8.05
N ALA A 42 -4.24 -10.56 7.88
CA ALA A 42 -4.48 -9.49 6.93
C ALA A 42 -4.44 -10.02 5.49
N LEU A 43 -3.42 -10.81 5.13
CA LEU A 43 -3.27 -11.26 3.75
C LEU A 43 -4.27 -12.35 3.35
N GLU A 44 -4.77 -13.17 4.28
CA GLU A 44 -5.88 -14.09 4.01
C GLU A 44 -7.19 -13.33 3.75
N ASN A 45 -7.42 -12.20 4.43
CA ASN A 45 -8.57 -11.34 4.10
C ASN A 45 -8.39 -10.68 2.74
N ILE A 46 -7.22 -10.07 2.48
CA ILE A 46 -6.91 -9.38 1.22
C ILE A 46 -6.92 -10.35 0.04
N ALA A 47 -6.58 -11.63 0.25
CA ALA A 47 -6.64 -12.67 -0.77
C ALA A 47 -8.05 -12.94 -1.29
N ASN A 48 -9.10 -12.57 -0.56
CA ASN A 48 -10.50 -12.70 -0.99
C ASN A 48 -11.00 -11.49 -1.79
N SER A 49 -10.22 -10.41 -1.87
CA SER A 49 -10.57 -9.23 -2.66
C SER A 49 -10.48 -9.50 -4.16
N ASP A 50 -11.43 -8.95 -4.90
CA ASP A 50 -11.41 -8.90 -6.37
C ASP A 50 -10.87 -7.57 -6.94
N ALA A 51 -10.29 -6.71 -6.08
CA ALA A 51 -9.55 -5.52 -6.51
C ALA A 51 -8.33 -5.92 -7.36
N LEU A 52 -8.13 -5.23 -8.48
CA LEU A 52 -7.14 -5.62 -9.50
C LEU A 52 -5.69 -5.28 -9.11
N TYR A 53 -5.48 -4.19 -8.38
CA TYR A 53 -4.18 -3.63 -8.02
C TYR A 53 -3.92 -3.73 -6.50
N HIS A 54 -4.85 -3.25 -5.67
CA HIS A 54 -4.73 -3.26 -4.21
C HIS A 54 -5.00 -4.68 -3.66
N ASN A 55 -4.02 -5.57 -3.84
CA ASN A 55 -4.09 -7.00 -3.56
C ASN A 55 -2.91 -7.49 -2.71
N VAL A 56 -2.83 -8.81 -2.47
CA VAL A 56 -1.80 -9.47 -1.65
C VAL A 56 -0.37 -9.05 -2.06
N GLU A 57 -0.08 -8.96 -3.35
CA GLU A 57 1.27 -8.60 -3.83
C GLU A 57 1.62 -7.16 -3.46
N HIS A 58 0.65 -6.23 -3.59
CA HIS A 58 0.83 -4.84 -3.20
C HIS A 58 1.07 -4.71 -1.70
N SER A 59 0.21 -5.31 -0.86
CA SER A 59 0.33 -5.21 0.60
C SER A 59 1.62 -5.84 1.14
N VAL A 60 2.10 -6.92 0.52
CA VAL A 60 3.41 -7.52 0.82
C VAL A 60 4.54 -6.54 0.51
N LEU A 61 4.56 -5.94 -0.69
CA LEU A 61 5.61 -5.03 -1.10
C LEU A 61 5.68 -3.78 -0.21
N VAL A 62 4.53 -3.14 0.04
CA VAL A 62 4.40 -2.00 0.94
C VAL A 62 4.95 -2.32 2.34
N THR A 63 4.55 -3.48 2.89
CA THR A 63 4.98 -3.86 4.23
C THR A 63 6.49 -4.14 4.30
N LEU A 64 7.07 -4.81 3.31
CA LEU A 64 8.52 -5.06 3.29
C LEU A 64 9.34 -3.79 3.07
N VAL A 65 8.85 -2.84 2.28
CA VAL A 65 9.47 -1.51 2.17
C VAL A 65 9.42 -0.76 3.50
N GLY A 66 8.26 -0.75 4.16
CA GLY A 66 8.10 -0.11 5.47
C GLY A 66 9.00 -0.74 6.53
N GLN A 67 9.14 -2.06 6.53
CA GLN A 67 10.10 -2.76 7.39
C GLN A 67 11.54 -2.26 7.21
N GLU A 68 12.00 -2.08 5.97
CA GLU A 68 13.34 -1.58 5.69
C GLU A 68 13.50 -0.08 6.00
N ILE A 69 12.42 0.72 5.87
CA ILE A 69 12.37 2.10 6.36
C ILE A 69 12.57 2.15 7.88
N LEU A 70 11.80 1.36 8.65
CA LEU A 70 11.92 1.30 10.11
C LEU A 70 13.32 0.87 10.54
N ARG A 71 13.87 -0.15 9.87
CA ARG A 71 15.24 -0.61 10.11
C ARG A 71 16.26 0.48 9.83
N GLY A 72 16.12 1.20 8.72
CA GLY A 72 16.96 2.34 8.38
C GLY A 72 16.87 3.46 9.40
N LYS A 73 15.67 3.79 9.88
CA LYS A 73 15.45 4.76 10.97
C LYS A 73 16.17 4.32 12.23
N HIS A 74 15.99 3.07 12.66
CA HIS A 74 16.64 2.53 13.84
C HIS A 74 18.17 2.56 13.72
N ILE A 75 18.74 2.24 12.55
CA ILE A 75 20.18 2.33 12.30
C ILE A 75 20.70 3.77 12.40
N ARG A 76 19.94 4.73 11.86
CA ARG A 76 20.37 6.14 11.82
C ARG A 76 20.23 6.85 13.15
N GLU A 77 19.11 6.63 13.82
CA GLU A 77 18.63 7.47 14.93
C GLU A 77 18.49 6.66 16.24
N GLY A 78 18.46 5.33 16.16
CA GLY A 78 18.00 4.49 17.26
C GLY A 78 16.52 4.69 17.54
N GLY A 79 16.08 4.30 18.74
CA GLY A 79 14.80 4.75 19.31
C GLY A 79 13.52 4.12 18.75
N VAL A 80 13.56 3.37 17.63
CA VAL A 80 12.40 2.57 17.19
C VAL A 80 12.23 1.39 18.16
N SER A 81 11.24 1.47 19.05
CA SER A 81 10.95 0.41 20.03
C SER A 81 10.33 -0.83 19.36
N CYS A 82 10.28 -1.93 20.09
CA CYS A 82 9.59 -3.14 19.63
C CYS A 82 8.10 -2.87 19.40
N GLU A 83 7.50 -2.04 20.25
CA GLU A 83 6.11 -1.58 20.17
C GLU A 83 5.91 -0.74 18.90
N ASP A 84 6.76 0.25 18.64
CA ASP A 84 6.65 1.06 17.41
C ASP A 84 6.70 0.18 16.16
N TRP A 85 7.64 -0.76 16.12
CA TRP A 85 7.77 -1.71 15.02
C TRP A 85 6.52 -2.56 14.84
N LEU A 86 5.99 -3.13 15.94
CA LEU A 86 4.76 -3.93 15.92
C LEU A 86 3.59 -3.15 15.32
N HIS A 87 3.33 -1.94 15.83
CA HIS A 87 2.20 -1.13 15.36
C HIS A 87 2.38 -0.68 13.92
N CYS A 88 3.59 -0.27 13.50
CA CYS A 88 3.85 0.10 12.12
C CYS A 88 3.65 -1.06 11.15
N ILE A 89 4.14 -2.27 11.48
CA ILE A 89 3.94 -3.44 10.62
C ILE A 89 2.46 -3.81 10.52
N ILE A 90 1.69 -3.77 11.62
CA ILE A 90 0.24 -4.00 11.55
C ILE A 90 -0.46 -2.92 10.72
N SER A 91 -0.03 -1.66 10.83
CA SER A 91 -0.56 -0.54 10.04
C SER A 91 -0.35 -0.78 8.55
N LEU A 92 0.87 -1.18 8.15
CA LEU A 92 1.21 -1.49 6.76
C LEU A 92 0.46 -2.71 6.22
N LEU A 93 0.27 -3.74 7.04
CA LEU A 93 -0.50 -4.92 6.67
C LEU A 93 -1.97 -4.61 6.42
N CYS A 94 -2.52 -3.64 7.16
CA CYS A 94 -3.96 -3.37 7.17
C CYS A 94 -4.36 -2.08 6.43
N HIS A 95 -3.42 -1.30 5.88
CA HIS A 95 -3.73 0.01 5.28
C HIS A 95 -4.83 -0.07 4.19
N ASP A 96 -4.78 -1.12 3.36
CA ASP A 96 -5.74 -1.39 2.29
C ASP A 96 -6.80 -2.45 2.63
N ILE A 97 -6.82 -2.96 3.86
CA ILE A 97 -7.77 -4.05 4.18
C ILE A 97 -9.23 -3.60 4.05
N GLY A 98 -9.49 -2.29 4.12
CA GLY A 98 -10.81 -1.72 3.95
C GLY A 98 -11.37 -1.81 2.53
N TYR A 99 -10.57 -2.19 1.52
CA TYR A 99 -11.10 -2.55 0.20
C TYR A 99 -11.96 -3.81 0.25
N VAL A 100 -11.61 -4.77 1.11
CA VAL A 100 -12.20 -6.11 1.14
C VAL A 100 -13.69 -6.02 1.52
N LYS A 101 -14.58 -6.48 0.65
CA LYS A 101 -16.00 -6.66 0.98
C LYS A 101 -16.16 -7.75 2.04
N GLY A 102 -17.03 -7.53 3.03
CA GLY A 102 -17.28 -8.49 4.13
C GLY A 102 -16.28 -8.40 5.29
N VAL A 103 -15.28 -7.52 5.22
CA VAL A 103 -14.21 -7.42 6.23
C VAL A 103 -14.69 -6.77 7.53
N CYS A 104 -15.60 -5.79 7.42
CA CYS A 104 -16.21 -5.08 8.54
C CYS A 104 -17.46 -5.83 9.01
N ARG A 105 -17.69 -5.91 10.32
CA ARG A 105 -18.83 -6.65 10.91
C ARG A 105 -20.21 -6.20 10.43
N GLN A 106 -20.33 -4.95 10.00
CA GLN A 106 -21.58 -4.35 9.55
C GLN A 106 -21.88 -4.62 8.07
N ASP A 107 -20.93 -5.15 7.30
CA ASP A 107 -21.14 -5.48 5.89
C ASP A 107 -22.26 -6.52 5.73
N GLN A 108 -23.14 -6.27 4.77
CA GLN A 108 -24.30 -7.09 4.43
C GLN A 108 -24.17 -7.50 2.96
N GLU A 109 -23.32 -8.49 2.70
CA GLU A 109 -22.95 -8.93 1.34
C GLU A 109 -24.17 -9.35 0.50
N SER A 110 -25.15 -10.02 1.10
CA SER A 110 -26.38 -10.45 0.42
C SER A 110 -27.26 -9.29 -0.08
N GLU A 111 -27.10 -8.11 0.52
CA GLU A 111 -27.86 -6.90 0.17
C GLU A 111 -27.01 -5.91 -0.66
N GLY A 112 -25.72 -6.22 -0.88
CA GLY A 112 -24.79 -5.31 -1.54
C GLY A 112 -24.58 -4.00 -0.75
N LEU A 113 -24.67 -4.06 0.58
CA LEU A 113 -24.57 -2.91 1.47
C LEU A 113 -23.36 -3.05 2.40
N TYR A 114 -22.45 -2.08 2.36
CA TYR A 114 -21.13 -2.17 3.00
C TYR A 114 -20.91 -0.97 3.94
N ALA A 115 -20.22 -1.18 5.06
CA ALA A 115 -19.90 -0.12 6.01
C ALA A 115 -19.01 0.96 5.36
N THR A 116 -19.22 2.22 5.68
CA THR A 116 -18.34 3.31 5.22
C THR A 116 -17.14 3.50 6.14
N GLY A 117 -17.10 2.86 7.31
CA GLY A 117 -16.10 3.15 8.34
C GLY A 117 -16.40 4.39 9.19
N GLN A 118 -17.47 5.13 8.88
CA GLN A 118 -17.77 6.43 9.45
C GLN A 118 -19.15 6.44 10.10
N ASP A 119 -19.23 6.65 11.41
CA ASP A 119 -20.48 6.86 12.17
C ASP A 119 -21.60 5.85 11.91
N GLY A 120 -21.25 4.59 11.61
CA GLY A 120 -22.21 3.52 11.26
C GLY A 120 -22.88 3.71 9.90
N GLY A 121 -22.33 4.58 9.05
CA GLY A 121 -22.77 4.78 7.68
C GLY A 121 -22.57 3.53 6.83
N MET A 122 -23.43 3.39 5.82
CA MET A 122 -23.42 2.28 4.88
C MET A 122 -23.51 2.82 3.45
N VAL A 123 -22.86 2.14 2.50
CA VAL A 123 -22.90 2.42 1.07
C VAL A 123 -23.39 1.21 0.30
N SER A 124 -24.28 1.43 -0.68
CA SER A 124 -24.70 0.38 -1.60
C SER A 124 -23.69 0.28 -2.75
N VAL A 125 -23.19 -0.92 -2.98
CA VAL A 125 -22.27 -1.24 -4.08
C VAL A 125 -23.05 -2.01 -5.15
N PRO A 126 -23.07 -1.54 -6.42
CA PRO A 126 -23.82 -2.20 -7.48
C PRO A 126 -23.36 -3.64 -7.74
N PHE A 127 -24.29 -4.48 -8.21
CA PHE A 127 -23.94 -5.82 -8.69
C PHE A 127 -22.89 -5.74 -9.82
N GLY A 128 -21.82 -6.52 -9.69
CA GLY A 128 -20.72 -6.57 -10.66
C GLY A 128 -19.59 -5.56 -10.41
N ALA A 129 -19.71 -4.68 -9.40
CA ALA A 129 -18.62 -3.83 -8.95
C ALA A 129 -17.59 -4.65 -8.16
N SER A 130 -16.30 -4.36 -8.37
CA SER A 130 -15.19 -4.94 -7.61
C SER A 130 -15.01 -4.24 -6.26
N ASP A 131 -14.14 -4.77 -5.43
CA ASP A 131 -13.74 -4.21 -4.14
C ASP A 131 -13.10 -2.84 -4.30
N ALA A 132 -12.57 -2.51 -5.48
CA ALA A 132 -12.09 -1.16 -5.81
C ALA A 132 -13.19 -0.09 -5.72
N SER A 133 -14.47 -0.45 -5.85
CA SER A 133 -15.58 0.49 -5.63
C SER A 133 -15.60 1.09 -4.21
N LEU A 134 -14.92 0.46 -3.24
CA LEU A 134 -14.79 0.92 -1.87
C LEU A 134 -13.59 1.84 -1.62
N THR A 135 -12.80 2.21 -2.65
CA THR A 135 -11.71 3.20 -2.53
C THR A 135 -12.11 4.46 -1.75
N PRO A 136 -13.30 5.07 -1.91
CA PRO A 136 -13.63 6.28 -1.14
C PRO A 136 -13.69 6.07 0.38
N TYR A 137 -13.84 4.83 0.83
CA TYR A 137 -14.07 4.45 2.23
C TYR A 137 -12.95 3.56 2.81
N HIS A 138 -12.00 3.10 2.00
CA HIS A 138 -11.05 2.05 2.40
C HIS A 138 -10.26 2.41 3.68
N VAL A 139 -9.78 3.64 3.84
CA VAL A 139 -9.05 4.08 5.04
C VAL A 139 -9.92 4.00 6.28
N ASP A 140 -11.15 4.51 6.20
CA ASP A 140 -12.06 4.53 7.34
C ASP A 140 -12.57 3.11 7.68
N ARG A 141 -12.82 2.29 6.65
CA ARG A 141 -13.11 0.85 6.80
C ARG A 141 -11.95 0.10 7.44
N ALA A 142 -10.71 0.38 7.03
CA ALA A 142 -9.52 -0.21 7.63
C ALA A 142 -9.41 0.14 9.12
N LYS A 143 -9.68 1.40 9.49
CA LYS A 143 -9.71 1.81 10.90
C LYS A 143 -10.82 1.12 11.69
N GLN A 144 -12.02 1.02 11.13
CA GLN A 144 -13.11 0.26 11.74
C GLN A 144 -12.71 -1.21 11.94
N PHE A 145 -12.06 -1.82 10.96
CA PHE A 145 -11.53 -3.17 11.07
C PHE A 145 -10.52 -3.30 12.23
N ILE A 146 -9.60 -2.34 12.36
CA ILE A 146 -8.63 -2.31 13.46
C ILE A 146 -9.33 -2.26 14.82
N ASP A 147 -10.36 -1.42 14.98
CA ASP A 147 -11.15 -1.38 16.22
C ASP A 147 -11.87 -2.73 16.49
N GLU A 148 -12.45 -3.33 15.45
CA GLU A 148 -13.17 -4.59 15.55
C GLU A 148 -12.26 -5.79 15.87
N ARG A 149 -10.98 -5.75 15.51
CA ARG A 149 -10.02 -6.86 15.75
C ARG A 149 -9.12 -6.63 16.95
N PHE A 150 -8.70 -5.39 17.19
CA PHE A 150 -7.66 -5.03 18.15
C PHE A 150 -8.14 -4.11 19.26
N GLY A 151 -9.38 -3.63 19.21
CA GLY A 151 -9.95 -2.78 20.26
C GLY A 151 -9.81 -3.40 21.65
N GLY A 152 -9.14 -2.68 22.56
CA GLY A 152 -8.91 -3.13 23.94
C GLY A 152 -7.84 -4.20 24.12
N HIS A 153 -7.03 -4.51 23.10
CA HIS A 153 -5.95 -5.48 23.20
C HIS A 153 -4.78 -4.95 24.06
N PRO A 154 -4.20 -5.75 24.99
CA PRO A 154 -3.22 -5.25 25.95
C PRO A 154 -1.84 -4.91 25.35
N LEU A 155 -1.50 -5.47 24.19
CA LEU A 155 -0.21 -5.28 23.51
C LEU A 155 -0.31 -4.54 22.18
N ILE A 156 -1.54 -4.30 21.69
CA ILE A 156 -1.78 -3.71 20.38
C ILE A 156 -2.68 -2.49 20.60
N ASP A 157 -2.09 -1.31 20.44
CA ASP A 157 -2.77 -0.03 20.51
C ASP A 157 -3.44 0.27 19.16
N ALA A 158 -4.76 0.14 19.14
CA ALA A 158 -5.58 0.41 17.98
C ALA A 158 -5.51 1.88 17.54
N GLU A 159 -5.39 2.83 18.45
CA GLU A 159 -5.36 4.27 18.11
C GLU A 159 -4.08 4.65 17.38
N VAL A 160 -2.94 4.07 17.79
CA VAL A 160 -1.66 4.27 17.08
C VAL A 160 -1.74 3.71 15.66
N ILE A 161 -2.32 2.51 15.49
CA ILE A 161 -2.46 1.90 14.16
C ILE A 161 -3.40 2.72 13.27
N LYS A 162 -4.55 3.15 13.80
CA LYS A 162 -5.50 3.99 13.05
C LYS A 162 -4.88 5.33 12.64
N SER A 163 -4.06 5.93 13.52
CA SER A 163 -3.33 7.17 13.21
C SER A 163 -2.31 6.97 12.11
N ASN A 164 -1.62 5.83 12.09
CA ASN A 164 -0.69 5.48 11.02
C ASN A 164 -1.39 5.26 9.68
N ILE A 165 -2.52 4.54 9.69
CA ILE A 165 -3.33 4.25 8.50
C ILE A 165 -3.95 5.53 7.93
N GLU A 166 -4.31 6.53 8.73
CA GLU A 166 -4.93 7.76 8.21
C GLU A 166 -4.09 8.46 7.14
N LEU A 167 -2.76 8.46 7.26
CA LEU A 167 -1.90 9.13 6.29
C LEU A 167 -1.74 8.36 4.96
N THR A 168 -2.29 7.15 4.82
CA THR A 168 -2.33 6.46 3.52
C THR A 168 -3.51 6.93 2.65
N ARG A 169 -4.36 7.84 3.16
CA ARG A 169 -5.45 8.42 2.37
C ARG A 169 -4.90 9.16 1.15
N PHE A 170 -5.35 8.74 -0.03
CA PHE A 170 -4.98 9.36 -1.31
C PHE A 170 -6.23 9.87 -2.06
N PRO A 171 -6.20 11.09 -2.65
CA PRO A 171 -5.11 12.07 -2.64
C PRO A 171 -4.84 12.62 -1.24
N VAL A 172 -3.57 12.91 -0.94
CA VAL A 172 -3.16 13.43 0.38
C VAL A 172 -3.96 14.71 0.68
N PRO A 173 -4.69 14.77 1.82
CA PRO A 173 -5.48 15.95 2.17
C PRO A 173 -4.63 17.23 2.18
N ALA A 174 -5.22 18.35 1.74
CA ALA A 174 -4.51 19.64 1.63
C ALA A 174 -4.18 20.30 2.97
N VAL A 175 -4.61 19.72 4.09
CA VAL A 175 -4.48 20.31 5.42
C VAL A 175 -3.18 19.85 6.06
N ASP A 176 -2.20 20.75 6.16
CA ASP A 176 -1.02 20.80 7.07
C ASP A 176 -0.34 19.49 7.55
N ASP A 177 -0.45 18.38 6.82
CA ASP A 177 0.22 17.10 7.08
C ASP A 177 1.74 17.13 6.80
N HIS A 178 2.29 18.34 6.67
CA HIS A 178 3.72 18.62 6.59
C HIS A 178 4.42 18.62 7.95
N HIS A 179 3.68 18.49 9.07
CA HIS A 179 4.20 18.85 10.37
C HIS A 179 5.11 17.83 11.07
N ASP A 180 5.15 16.57 10.64
CA ASP A 180 6.19 15.63 11.10
C ASP A 180 6.45 14.50 10.09
N SER A 181 7.36 14.75 9.14
CA SER A 181 7.82 13.75 8.17
C SER A 181 8.58 12.58 8.81
N HIS A 182 8.96 12.71 10.09
CA HIS A 182 9.67 11.67 10.85
C HIS A 182 8.74 10.80 11.70
N SER A 183 7.46 11.16 11.82
CA SER A 183 6.45 10.36 12.53
C SER A 183 6.26 9.00 11.86
N PHE A 184 5.87 8.01 12.65
CA PHE A 184 5.60 6.67 12.13
C PHE A 184 4.48 6.66 11.09
N ALA A 185 3.45 7.48 11.27
CA ALA A 185 2.39 7.65 10.28
C ALA A 185 2.93 8.15 8.93
N SER A 186 3.81 9.17 8.94
CA SER A 186 4.47 9.66 7.72
C SER A 186 5.33 8.59 7.06
N LEU A 187 5.97 7.71 7.85
CA LEU A 187 6.76 6.60 7.32
C LEU A 187 5.89 5.46 6.77
N VAL A 188 4.71 5.23 7.33
CA VAL A 188 3.72 4.30 6.74
C VAL A 188 3.24 4.83 5.40
N ARG A 189 2.88 6.11 5.29
CA ARG A 189 2.57 6.78 4.02
C ARG A 189 3.73 6.66 3.02
N ALA A 190 4.96 6.91 3.47
CA ALA A 190 6.13 6.81 2.59
C ALA A 190 6.35 5.37 2.10
N ALA A 191 6.13 4.37 2.96
CA ALA A 191 6.26 2.97 2.61
C ALA A 191 5.21 2.51 1.59
N ASP A 192 3.97 2.97 1.73
CA ASP A 192 2.90 2.72 0.78
C ASP A 192 3.26 3.26 -0.61
N LEU A 193 3.56 4.56 -0.68
CA LEU A 193 3.98 5.22 -1.92
C LEU A 193 5.24 4.61 -2.54
N ILE A 194 6.30 4.36 -1.77
CA ILE A 194 7.52 3.74 -2.30
C ILE A 194 7.26 2.29 -2.69
N GLY A 195 6.52 1.52 -1.89
CA GLY A 195 6.19 0.11 -2.13
C GLY A 195 5.43 -0.07 -3.43
N GLN A 196 4.45 0.80 -3.68
CA GLN A 196 3.73 0.87 -4.94
C GLN A 196 4.69 1.13 -6.13
N LEU A 197 5.48 2.19 -6.05
CA LEU A 197 6.23 2.74 -7.19
C LEU A 197 7.56 2.01 -7.45
N SER A 198 8.08 1.27 -6.46
CA SER A 198 9.29 0.46 -6.56
C SER A 198 9.04 -0.98 -7.01
N ASP A 199 7.78 -1.37 -7.20
CA ASP A 199 7.44 -2.69 -7.73
C ASP A 199 8.13 -2.91 -9.09
N PRO A 200 8.96 -3.97 -9.26
CA PRO A 200 9.61 -4.28 -10.54
C PRO A 200 8.63 -4.49 -11.71
N ARG A 201 7.38 -4.82 -11.39
CA ARG A 201 6.28 -5.00 -12.35
C ARG A 201 5.32 -3.82 -12.37
N TYR A 202 5.58 -2.74 -11.63
CA TYR A 202 4.68 -1.59 -11.51
C TYR A 202 4.13 -1.14 -12.87
N LEU A 203 5.04 -0.92 -13.82
CA LEU A 203 4.75 -0.49 -15.18
C LEU A 203 3.82 -1.42 -15.96
N LYS A 204 3.81 -2.73 -15.66
CA LYS A 204 2.88 -3.71 -16.25
C LYS A 204 1.54 -3.75 -15.52
N LYS A 205 1.51 -3.35 -14.26
CA LYS A 205 0.30 -3.31 -13.41
C LYS A 205 -0.48 -2.00 -13.53
N ILE A 206 0.02 -1.01 -14.25
CA ILE A 206 -0.69 0.26 -14.52
C ILE A 206 -2.08 0.02 -15.10
N THR A 207 -2.27 -1.00 -15.94
CA THR A 207 -3.59 -1.36 -16.46
C THR A 207 -4.57 -1.75 -15.36
N SER A 208 -4.13 -2.54 -14.37
CA SER A 208 -4.96 -2.90 -13.21
C SER A 208 -5.36 -1.64 -12.42
N LEU A 209 -4.38 -0.77 -12.11
CA LEU A 209 -4.63 0.47 -11.38
C LEU A 209 -5.58 1.42 -12.15
N TYR A 210 -5.44 1.49 -13.47
CA TYR A 210 -6.31 2.30 -14.32
C TYR A 210 -7.78 1.88 -14.21
N TYR A 211 -8.07 0.58 -14.21
CA TYR A 211 -9.44 0.08 -14.13
C TYR A 211 -10.07 0.31 -12.75
N GLU A 212 -9.30 0.26 -11.68
CA GLU A 212 -9.78 0.67 -10.35
C GLU A 212 -10.09 2.19 -10.30
N PHE A 213 -9.24 3.01 -10.93
CA PHE A 213 -9.53 4.44 -11.08
C PHE A 213 -10.73 4.71 -11.98
N GLU A 214 -11.00 3.85 -12.97
CA GLU A 214 -12.17 3.97 -13.83
C GLU A 214 -13.44 3.71 -13.04
N GLU A 215 -13.45 2.63 -12.25
CA GLU A 215 -14.59 2.21 -11.45
C GLU A 215 -15.03 3.28 -10.44
N THR A 216 -14.05 3.99 -9.88
CA THR A 216 -14.27 5.09 -8.90
C THR A 216 -14.47 6.45 -9.57
N GLY A 217 -14.39 6.53 -10.90
CA GLY A 217 -14.52 7.78 -11.67
C GLY A 217 -13.30 8.72 -11.60
N VAL A 218 -12.22 8.31 -10.94
CA VAL A 218 -10.95 9.05 -10.83
C VAL A 218 -10.34 9.29 -12.22
N THR A 219 -10.47 8.36 -13.16
CA THR A 219 -9.98 8.57 -14.55
C THR A 219 -10.62 9.79 -15.20
N LYS A 220 -11.92 10.02 -14.98
CA LYS A 220 -12.63 11.20 -15.53
C LYS A 220 -12.15 12.49 -14.89
N LEU A 221 -11.89 12.49 -13.57
CA LEU A 221 -11.35 13.65 -12.85
C LEU A 221 -9.94 14.02 -13.33
N LEU A 222 -9.11 13.02 -13.63
CA LEU A 222 -7.74 13.19 -14.11
C LEU A 222 -7.64 13.38 -15.64
N GLY A 223 -8.75 13.19 -16.37
CA GLY A 223 -8.79 13.27 -17.83
C GLY A 223 -8.09 12.10 -18.54
N TYR A 224 -8.02 10.93 -17.91
CA TYR A 224 -7.41 9.72 -18.47
C TYR A 224 -8.43 8.89 -19.25
N GLN A 225 -8.12 8.59 -20.51
CA GLN A 225 -8.99 7.84 -21.42
C GLN A 225 -8.58 6.38 -21.58
N ASN A 226 -7.32 6.04 -21.24
CA ASN A 226 -6.80 4.68 -21.32
C ASN A 226 -5.61 4.50 -20.34
N PRO A 227 -5.17 3.24 -20.07
CA PRO A 227 -4.01 2.98 -19.22
C PRO A 227 -2.71 3.69 -19.63
N GLY A 228 -2.55 3.99 -20.92
CA GLY A 228 -1.41 4.73 -21.45
C GLY A 228 -1.35 6.17 -20.94
N ASP A 229 -2.50 6.81 -20.68
CA ASP A 229 -2.54 8.17 -20.10
C ASP A 229 -2.04 8.17 -18.66
N LEU A 230 -2.43 7.17 -17.86
CA LEU A 230 -1.92 6.99 -16.50
C LEU A 230 -0.40 6.74 -16.52
N ARG A 231 0.07 5.88 -17.42
CA ARG A 231 1.51 5.62 -17.63
C ARG A 231 2.28 6.88 -18.00
N LYS A 232 1.78 7.66 -18.96
CA LYS A 232 2.44 8.88 -19.45
C LYS A 232 2.56 9.94 -18.35
N ASN A 233 1.60 10.01 -17.43
CA ASN A 233 1.61 10.96 -16.32
C ASN A 233 2.40 10.47 -15.09
N TYR A 234 2.90 9.23 -15.11
CA TYR A 234 3.60 8.63 -13.97
C TYR A 234 4.77 9.47 -13.43
N ALA A 235 5.68 9.93 -14.29
CA ALA A 235 6.84 10.71 -13.84
C ALA A 235 6.43 12.05 -13.22
N LYS A 236 5.42 12.72 -13.80
CA LYS A 236 4.86 13.96 -13.25
C LYS A 236 4.18 13.72 -11.89
N PHE A 237 3.43 12.63 -11.79
CA PHE A 237 2.80 12.19 -10.55
C PHE A 237 3.86 11.94 -9.46
N TYR A 238 4.91 11.21 -9.79
CA TYR A 238 6.03 10.96 -8.89
C TYR A 238 6.63 12.26 -8.34
N TRP A 239 7.08 13.17 -9.20
CA TRP A 239 7.76 14.40 -8.74
C TRP A 239 6.84 15.37 -8.01
N ASN A 240 5.60 15.54 -8.48
CA ASN A 240 4.72 16.59 -7.96
C ASN A 240 3.84 16.13 -6.79
N SER A 241 3.52 14.83 -6.72
CA SER A 241 2.53 14.31 -5.76
C SER A 241 3.12 13.33 -4.76
N VAL A 242 4.23 12.66 -5.09
CA VAL A 242 4.80 11.58 -4.25
C VAL A 242 6.11 12.01 -3.60
N TYR A 243 7.04 12.54 -4.37
CA TYR A 243 8.38 12.91 -3.91
C TYR A 243 8.40 13.74 -2.62
N PRO A 244 7.52 14.75 -2.42
CA PRO A 244 7.47 15.53 -1.18
C PRO A 244 7.24 14.71 0.09
N TYR A 245 6.59 13.54 -0.01
CA TYR A 245 6.20 12.71 1.14
C TYR A 245 7.14 11.53 1.41
N ILE A 246 8.11 11.26 0.53
CA ILE A 246 8.94 10.05 0.62
C ILE A 246 10.42 10.33 0.93
N THR A 247 10.84 11.59 1.00
CA THR A 247 12.26 11.99 1.17
C THR A 247 12.93 11.34 2.37
N ASP A 248 12.27 11.32 3.53
CA ASP A 248 12.80 10.65 4.72
C ASP A 248 12.79 9.13 4.60
N GLY A 249 11.74 8.56 3.97
CA GLY A 249 11.71 7.13 3.63
C GLY A 249 12.92 6.73 2.77
N LEU A 250 13.23 7.51 1.73
CA LEU A 250 14.43 7.30 0.89
C LEU A 250 15.73 7.44 1.69
N ARG A 251 15.80 8.43 2.61
CA ARG A 251 16.96 8.61 3.49
C ARG A 251 17.21 7.37 4.34
N TYR A 252 16.17 6.77 4.91
CA TYR A 252 16.29 5.57 5.73
C TYR A 252 16.59 4.32 4.89
N LEU A 253 15.92 4.14 3.75
CA LEU A 253 16.19 3.02 2.83
C LEU A 253 17.64 3.00 2.32
N SER A 254 18.28 4.17 2.20
CA SER A 254 19.68 4.26 1.75
C SER A 254 20.69 3.58 2.69
N LEU A 255 20.27 3.17 3.89
CA LEU A 255 21.14 2.60 4.92
C LEU A 255 21.24 1.08 4.89
N THR A 256 20.29 0.39 4.25
CA THR A 256 20.29 -1.07 4.14
C THR A 256 20.53 -1.53 2.70
N GLN A 257 21.05 -2.74 2.51
CA GLN A 257 21.26 -3.27 1.16
C GLN A 257 19.93 -3.54 0.45
N GLN A 258 18.95 -4.07 1.19
CA GLN A 258 17.59 -4.24 0.69
C GLN A 258 16.96 -2.89 0.31
N GLY A 259 17.08 -1.87 1.16
CA GLY A 259 16.51 -0.54 0.89
C GLY A 259 17.15 0.16 -0.31
N LYS A 260 18.46 -0.01 -0.55
CA LYS A 260 19.10 0.48 -1.78
C LYS A 260 18.54 -0.19 -3.03
N GLN A 261 18.18 -1.47 -2.97
CA GLN A 261 17.53 -2.16 -4.10
C GLN A 261 16.12 -1.60 -4.37
N VAL A 262 15.36 -1.30 -3.32
CA VAL A 262 14.05 -0.64 -3.42
C VAL A 262 14.19 0.72 -4.12
N ILE A 263 15.14 1.54 -3.68
CA ILE A 263 15.43 2.85 -4.30
C ILE A 263 15.82 2.69 -5.79
N ALA A 264 16.68 1.71 -6.10
CA ALA A 264 17.09 1.45 -7.47
C ALA A 264 15.90 1.07 -8.37
N ASN A 265 14.98 0.24 -7.88
CA ASN A 265 13.78 -0.13 -8.64
C ASN A 265 12.83 1.06 -8.82
N LEU A 266 12.62 1.86 -7.77
CA LEU A 266 11.82 3.09 -7.83
C LEU A 266 12.33 4.03 -8.93
N TYR A 267 13.62 4.36 -8.88
CA TYR A 267 14.22 5.26 -9.87
C TYR A 267 14.29 4.64 -11.26
N SER A 268 14.46 3.32 -11.39
CA SER A 268 14.38 2.63 -12.67
C SER A 268 13.00 2.82 -13.32
N ASN A 269 11.92 2.63 -12.56
CA ASN A 269 10.56 2.83 -13.06
C ASN A 269 10.31 4.28 -13.50
N VAL A 270 10.76 5.27 -12.72
CA VAL A 270 10.66 6.70 -13.09
C VAL A 270 11.46 7.00 -14.34
N PHE A 271 12.72 6.57 -14.38
CA PHE A 271 13.63 6.80 -15.48
C PHE A 271 13.10 6.22 -16.81
N VAL A 272 12.55 5.00 -16.78
CA VAL A 272 11.98 4.34 -17.96
C VAL A 272 10.86 5.18 -18.57
N ILE A 273 9.97 5.77 -17.75
CA ILE A 273 8.88 6.61 -18.27
C ILE A 273 9.38 7.96 -18.76
N GLU A 274 10.30 8.61 -18.04
CA GLU A 274 10.87 9.90 -18.46
C GLU A 274 11.58 9.82 -19.83
N HIS A 275 12.15 8.66 -20.14
CA HIS A 275 12.90 8.41 -21.38
C HIS A 275 12.13 7.54 -22.37
N GLU A 276 10.84 7.26 -22.12
CA GLU A 276 10.00 6.53 -23.05
C GLU A 276 9.76 7.42 -24.28
N LYS A 277 10.37 7.04 -25.41
CA LYS A 277 10.17 7.76 -26.66
C LYS A 277 8.69 7.70 -27.02
N SER A 278 8.07 8.86 -27.20
CA SER A 278 6.72 8.95 -27.75
C SER A 278 6.66 8.16 -29.07
N GLN A 279 5.62 7.34 -29.24
CA GLN A 279 5.37 6.50 -30.41
C GLN A 279 5.16 7.28 -31.74
N SER A 280 5.62 8.53 -31.85
CA SER A 280 5.69 9.26 -33.12
C SER A 280 6.57 8.56 -34.16
N GLY A 281 7.47 7.66 -33.73
CA GLY A 281 8.27 6.81 -34.64
C GLY A 281 7.53 5.60 -35.22
N LEU A 282 6.45 5.12 -34.59
CA LEU A 282 5.66 3.98 -35.09
C LEU A 282 4.61 4.41 -36.11
N GLN A 283 4.14 5.66 -36.06
CA GLN A 283 3.32 6.28 -37.11
C GLN A 283 4.03 6.25 -38.47
N TYR A 284 5.35 6.48 -38.49
CA TYR A 284 6.15 6.41 -39.71
C TYR A 284 6.16 5.00 -40.34
N PHE A 285 6.14 3.94 -39.53
CA PHE A 285 6.08 2.57 -40.05
C PHE A 285 4.67 2.15 -40.45
N ALA A 286 3.64 2.58 -39.73
CA ALA A 286 2.25 2.30 -40.08
C ALA A 286 1.82 2.96 -41.41
N GLU A 287 2.37 4.13 -41.74
CA GLU A 287 2.17 4.79 -43.04
C GLU A 287 2.83 4.04 -44.21
N GLN A 288 3.92 3.29 -43.97
CA GLN A 288 4.58 2.46 -44.99
C GLN A 288 3.91 1.09 -45.22
N PHE A 289 3.10 0.60 -44.28
CA PHE A 289 2.34 -0.65 -44.46
C PHE A 289 0.97 -0.45 -45.11
N ASN A 290 0.49 0.79 -45.19
CA ASN A 290 -0.76 1.17 -45.83
C ASN A 290 -0.57 1.85 -47.20
N SER A 291 0.66 1.86 -47.73
CA SER A 291 1.03 2.41 -49.05
C SER A 291 1.31 1.32 -50.09
#